data_AF-A0A968F518-F1
#
_entry.id   AF-A0A968F518-F1
#
_cell.length_a   1.000
_cell.length_b   1.000
_cell.length_c   1.000
_cell.angle_alpha   90.00
_cell.angle_beta   90.00
_cell.angle_gamma   90.00
#
_symmetry.space_group_name_H-M   'P 1'
#
loop_
_entity.id
_entity.type
_entity.pdbx_description
1 polymer ?
#
loop_
_entity_poly.entity_id
_entity_poly.type
_entity_poly.pdbx_seq_one_letter_code
_entity_poly.pdbx_strand_id
1 'polypeptide(L)'
;MSDLFYLQDSRDYVGNDMLWWAIGCYGYTTDLSRAHVFTKDEAFSRHEARETDLPWPKDYIDGKTRPAVDMQYVDREVAMSEVPDG
;
A
#
# COMPACT_ATOMS: atom_id res chain seq x y z
N MET A 1 -7.87 15.09 12.54
CA MET A 1 -7.09 13.86 12.30
C MET A 1 -8.06 12.71 12.41
N SER A 2 -8.10 11.82 11.42
CA SER A 2 -8.90 10.61 11.49
C SER A 2 -8.31 9.62 12.51
N ASP A 3 -9.14 8.86 13.23
CA ASP A 3 -8.71 7.76 14.11
C ASP A 3 -8.48 6.45 13.31
N LEU A 4 -7.99 6.60 12.09
CA LEU A 4 -7.81 5.53 11.11
C LEU A 4 -6.32 5.31 10.83
N PHE A 5 -5.97 4.06 10.55
CA PHE A 5 -4.59 3.64 10.42
C PHE A 5 -4.39 2.70 9.23
N TYR A 6 -3.23 2.80 8.61
CA TYR A 6 -2.68 1.72 7.78
C TYR A 6 -1.74 0.88 8.62
N LEU A 7 -1.62 -0.39 8.28
CA LEU A 7 -0.72 -1.32 8.97
C LEU A 7 0.35 -1.77 7.98
N GLN A 8 1.59 -1.43 8.27
CA GLN A 8 2.75 -1.81 7.48
C GLN A 8 3.23 -3.19 7.93
N ASP A 9 3.58 -4.09 7.00
CA ASP A 9 4.48 -5.20 7.31
C ASP A 9 5.93 -4.73 7.15
N SER A 10 6.63 -4.53 8.26
CA SER A 10 7.96 -3.90 8.29
C SER A 10 9.11 -4.85 7.99
N ARG A 11 8.83 -6.11 7.66
CA ARG A 11 9.89 -7.12 7.42
C ARG A 11 10.60 -6.93 6.10
N ASP A 12 9.97 -6.25 5.14
CA ASP A 12 10.54 -6.02 3.83
C ASP A 12 9.99 -4.75 3.17
N TYR A 13 10.65 -4.35 2.09
CA TYR A 13 10.21 -3.29 1.18
C TYR A 13 10.19 -3.83 -0.25
N VAL A 14 9.29 -3.32 -1.09
CA VAL A 14 9.36 -3.58 -2.53
C VAL A 14 10.10 -2.41 -3.16
N GLY A 15 11.43 -2.56 -3.26
CA GLY A 15 12.31 -1.44 -3.63
C GLY A 15 12.26 -0.35 -2.56
N ASN A 16 11.64 0.78 -2.87
CA ASN A 16 11.47 1.91 -1.96
C ASN A 16 10.06 2.02 -1.36
N ASP A 17 9.15 1.12 -1.74
CA ASP A 17 7.75 1.20 -1.35
C ASP A 17 7.45 0.32 -0.13
N MET A 18 6.66 0.86 0.81
CA MET A 18 6.21 0.16 2.00
C MET A 18 5.18 -0.93 1.65
N LEU A 19 5.20 -2.04 2.38
CA LEU A 19 4.19 -3.09 2.28
C LEU A 19 3.06 -2.86 3.27
N TRP A 20 1.83 -2.79 2.78
CA TRP A 20 0.61 -2.62 3.57
C TRP A 20 -0.20 -3.89 3.58
N TRP A 21 -0.92 -4.16 4.68
CA TRP A 21 -1.97 -5.17 4.67
C TRP A 21 -3.04 -4.82 3.63
N ALA A 22 -3.32 -5.72 2.70
CA ALA A 22 -4.33 -5.51 1.68
C ALA A 22 -5.76 -5.60 2.26
N ILE A 23 -6.75 -5.03 1.58
CA ILE A 23 -8.18 -5.09 1.96
C ILE A 23 -8.60 -6.53 2.32
N GLY A 24 -9.40 -6.67 3.39
CA GLY A 24 -9.74 -7.95 3.98
C GLY A 24 -8.59 -8.69 4.69
N CYS A 25 -7.43 -8.06 4.85
CA CYS A 25 -6.22 -8.65 5.41
C CYS A 25 -5.69 -9.85 4.60
N TYR A 26 -5.93 -9.86 3.28
CA TYR A 26 -5.51 -10.92 2.37
C TYR A 26 -4.23 -10.56 1.61
N GLY A 27 -3.09 -10.85 2.23
CA GLY A 27 -1.77 -10.56 1.66
C GLY A 27 -1.34 -9.11 1.83
N TYR A 28 -0.40 -8.68 0.99
CA TYR A 28 0.24 -7.37 1.08
C TYR A 28 0.16 -6.62 -0.25
N THR A 29 0.22 -5.29 -0.17
CA THR A 29 0.20 -4.42 -1.35
C THR A 29 1.07 -3.18 -1.12
N THR A 30 1.67 -2.66 -2.18
CA THR A 30 2.30 -1.32 -2.19
C THR A 30 1.33 -0.24 -2.68
N ASP A 31 0.20 -0.63 -3.28
CA ASP A 31 -0.86 0.28 -3.71
C ASP A 31 -1.75 0.62 -2.52
N LEU A 32 -1.59 1.85 -2.01
CA LEU A 32 -2.33 2.32 -0.85
C LEU A 32 -3.85 2.36 -1.07
N SER A 33 -4.32 2.48 -2.31
CA SER A 33 -5.77 2.41 -2.61
C SER A 33 -6.37 1.04 -2.33
N ARG A 34 -5.52 0.01 -2.25
CA ARG A 34 -5.87 -1.39 -1.96
C ARG A 34 -5.48 -1.82 -0.55
N ALA A 35 -4.97 -0.90 0.27
CA ALA A 35 -4.59 -1.18 1.65
C ALA A 35 -5.83 -1.18 2.56
N HIS A 36 -5.83 -2.08 3.54
CA HIS A 36 -6.86 -2.13 4.58
C HIS A 36 -6.71 -0.92 5.52
N VAL A 37 -7.84 -0.28 5.83
CA VAL A 37 -7.89 0.82 6.80
C VAL A 37 -8.44 0.28 8.11
N PHE A 38 -7.64 0.35 9.15
CA PHE A 38 -7.98 -0.12 10.49
C PHE A 38 -8.46 1.04 11.35
N THR A 39 -9.31 0.73 12.32
CA THR A 39 -9.47 1.62 13.48
C THR A 39 -8.20 1.61 14.34
N LYS A 40 -8.06 2.61 15.21
CA LYS A 40 -6.97 2.66 16.19
C LYS A 40 -6.86 1.37 17.00
N ASP A 41 -7.95 0.91 17.61
CA ASP A 41 -7.90 -0.26 18.50
C ASP A 41 -7.48 -1.53 17.76
N GLU A 42 -7.97 -1.75 16.54
CA GLU A 42 -7.57 -2.89 15.71
C GLU A 42 -6.09 -2.83 15.32
N ALA A 43 -5.61 -1.65 14.90
CA ALA A 43 -4.24 -1.47 14.45
C ALA A 43 -3.23 -1.74 15.58
N PHE A 44 -3.49 -1.19 16.77
CA PHE A 44 -2.62 -1.39 17.93
C PHE A 44 -2.73 -2.80 18.51
N SER A 45 -3.93 -3.40 18.56
CA SER A 45 -4.08 -4.80 18.97
C SER A 45 -3.29 -5.76 18.07
N ARG A 46 -3.26 -5.48 16.75
CA ARG A 46 -2.50 -6.29 15.80
C ARG A 46 -0.99 -6.10 15.91
N HIS A 47 -0.54 -4.87 16.16
CA HIS A 47 0.87 -4.57 16.47
C HIS A 47 1.34 -5.30 17.74
N GLU A 48 0.53 -5.34 18.79
CA GLU A 48 0.83 -6.09 20.02
C GLU A 48 0.97 -7.59 19.76
N ALA A 49 0.12 -8.14 18.88
CA ALA A 49 0.20 -9.54 18.48
C ALA A 49 1.40 -9.85 17.56
N ARG A 50 1.89 -8.84 16.83
CA ARG A 50 2.97 -8.98 15.86
C ARG A 50 3.72 -7.66 15.70
N GLU A 51 4.91 -7.58 16.30
CA GLU A 51 5.75 -6.37 16.34
C GLU A 51 6.12 -5.78 14.97
N THR A 52 6.09 -6.61 13.92
CA THR A 52 6.39 -6.20 12.54
C THR A 52 5.20 -5.56 11.82
N ASP A 53 4.00 -5.64 12.40
CA ASP A 53 2.82 -4.94 11.91
C ASP A 53 2.80 -3.53 12.53
N LEU A 54 3.35 -2.54 11.83
CA LEU A 54 3.51 -1.18 12.37
C LEU A 54 2.31 -0.29 12.01
N PRO A 55 1.61 0.30 12.99
CA PRO A 55 0.47 1.18 12.74
C PRO A 55 0.92 2.59 12.37
N TRP A 56 0.38 3.11 11.27
CA TRP A 56 0.64 4.45 10.77
C TRP A 56 -0.66 5.25 10.64
N PRO A 57 -0.73 6.50 11.16
CA PRO A 57 -1.92 7.33 10.98
C PRO A 57 -2.25 7.52 9.51
N LYS A 58 -3.50 7.27 9.12
CA LYS A 58 -3.95 7.33 7.73
C LYS A 58 -3.65 8.68 7.09
N ASP A 59 -4.01 9.78 7.77
CA ASP A 59 -3.80 11.14 7.27
C ASP A 59 -2.30 11.43 7.01
N TYR A 60 -1.40 10.84 7.80
CA TYR A 60 0.04 11.01 7.62
C TYR A 60 0.52 10.30 6.35
N ILE A 61 0.10 9.06 6.12
CA ILE A 61 0.50 8.27 4.95
C ILE A 61 -0.13 8.80 3.67
N ASP A 62 -1.41 9.16 3.70
CA ASP A 62 -2.10 9.75 2.54
C ASP A 62 -1.33 10.97 2.00
N GLY A 63 -0.82 11.82 2.91
CA GLY A 63 0.00 12.99 2.57
C GLY A 63 1.43 12.70 2.08
N LYS A 64 1.83 11.43 2.00
CA LYS A 64 3.15 10.98 1.50
C LYS A 64 3.06 10.11 0.25
N THR A 65 1.84 9.83 -0.22
CA THR A 65 1.64 9.04 -1.43
C THR A 65 2.14 9.75 -2.68
N ARG A 66 2.54 8.94 -3.66
CA ARG A 66 2.83 9.38 -5.03
C ARG A 66 2.19 8.39 -6.00
N PRO A 67 1.79 8.83 -7.21
CA PRO A 67 1.42 7.89 -8.27
C PRO A 67 2.57 6.92 -8.58
N ALA A 68 2.22 5.67 -8.84
CA ALA A 68 3.14 4.62 -9.27
C ALA A 68 2.49 3.82 -10.39
N VAL A 69 3.31 3.24 -11.27
CA VAL A 69 2.86 2.35 -12.34
C VAL A 69 3.23 0.93 -11.93
N ASP A 70 2.23 0.07 -11.77
CA ASP A 70 2.43 -1.34 -11.55
C ASP A 70 2.67 -2.03 -12.90
N MET A 71 3.83 -2.68 -13.02
CA MET A 71 4.26 -3.34 -14.25
C MET A 71 3.28 -4.42 -14.71
N GLN A 72 2.48 -5.00 -13.81
CA GLN A 72 1.50 -6.03 -14.15
C GLN A 72 0.39 -5.52 -15.08
N TYR A 73 0.20 -4.20 -15.15
CA TYR A 73 -0.75 -3.55 -16.05
C TYR A 73 -0.10 -2.91 -17.28
N VAL A 74 1.22 -3.08 -17.46
CA VAL A 74 1.95 -2.51 -18.59
C VAL A 74 2.31 -3.60 -19.57
N ASP A 75 1.79 -3.47 -20.80
CA ASP A 75 2.23 -4.25 -21.94
C ASP A 75 2.94 -3.34 -22.93
N ARG A 76 4.23 -3.64 -23.16
CA ARG A 76 5.07 -2.84 -24.05
C ARG A 76 4.66 -2.96 -25.51
N GLU A 77 4.24 -4.14 -25.96
CA GLU A 77 3.87 -4.37 -27.36
C GLU A 77 2.57 -3.63 -27.69
N VAL A 78 1.60 -3.67 -26.78
CA VAL A 78 0.36 -2.90 -26.89
C VAL A 78 0.66 -1.41 -26.89
N ALA A 79 1.47 -0.91 -25.95
CA ALA A 79 1.79 0.51 -25.87
C ALA A 79 2.49 1.03 -27.14
N MET A 80 3.31 0.21 -27.80
CA MET A 80 4.01 0.60 -29.03
C MET A 80 3.10 0.61 -30.26
N SER A 81 2.01 -0.17 -30.29
CA SER A 81 1.07 -0.17 -31.41
C SER A 81 0.08 1.01 -31.38
N GLU A 82 -0.06 1.66 -30.22
CA GLU A 82 -0.92 2.85 -30.04
C GLU A 82 -0.23 4.16 -30.44
N VAL A 83 1.08 4.16 -30.68
CA VAL A 83 1.80 5.35 -31.17
C VAL A 83 1.46 5.54 -32.66
N PRO A 84 0.76 6.62 -33.05
CA PRO A 84 0.49 6.88 -34.46
C PRO A 84 1.81 7.07 -35.20
N ASP A 85 1.91 6.54 -36.41
CA ASP A 85 3.04 6.81 -37.31
C ASP A 85 3.22 8.34 -37.41
N GLY A 86 4.41 8.82 -37.02
CA GLY A 86 4.77 10.23 -36.98
C GLY A 86 4.85 10.90 -38.34
#